data_AF-A0A7R9MSH2-F1
#
_entry.id   AF-A0A7R9MSH2-F1
#
_cell.length_a   1.000
_cell.length_b   1.000
_cell.length_c   1.000
_cell.angle_alpha   90.00
_cell.angle_beta   90.00
_cell.angle_gamma   90.00
#
_symmetry.space_group_name_H-M   'P 1'
#
loop_
_entity.id
_entity.type
_entity.pdbx_description
1 polymer ?
#
loop_
_entity_poly.entity_id
_entity_poly.type
_entity_poly.pdbx_seq_one_letter_code
_entity_poly.pdbx_strand_id
1 'polypeptide(L)'
;MAFVLVLKKAFKKRRKASLLVVCVVVSALLLVVHHFNASQTHSTHRKPLTARLAAAATDSRSPPPVRSPDDAPPSGPFTPPLRLVHLDLKGAPPLPRFYAQLFPLLAALGANALLVEYEDMFPFDGLVGGVRAHNAYSQDDVRLLVETATKHSLEVIPLVQTFGHLEFVLKLEPFSYLREVSSLPQAL
;
A
#
# COMPACT_ATOMS: atom_id res chain seq x y z
N MET A 1 34.15 14.78 -51.64
CA MET A 1 34.32 15.21 -50.23
C MET A 1 33.05 15.77 -49.54
N ALA A 2 32.03 16.25 -50.25
CA ALA A 2 30.85 16.90 -49.62
C ALA A 2 29.94 15.96 -48.80
N PHE A 3 29.76 14.71 -49.22
CA PHE A 3 28.82 13.77 -48.59
C PHE A 3 29.22 13.35 -47.15
N VAL A 4 30.53 13.18 -46.90
CA VAL A 4 31.07 12.81 -45.58
C VAL A 4 30.87 13.93 -44.56
N LEU A 5 30.93 15.20 -44.97
CA LEU A 5 30.70 16.35 -44.10
C LEU A 5 29.22 16.48 -43.69
N VAL A 6 28.29 16.16 -44.60
CA VAL A 6 26.84 16.16 -44.31
C VAL A 6 26.50 15.09 -43.29
N LEU A 7 27.02 13.88 -43.45
CA LEU A 7 26.81 12.78 -42.49
C LEU A 7 27.42 13.09 -41.11
N LYS A 8 28.63 13.65 -41.05
CA LYS A 8 29.25 14.08 -39.78
C LYS A 8 28.46 15.19 -39.10
N LYS A 9 27.90 16.16 -39.86
CA LYS A 9 27.01 17.19 -39.32
C LYS A 9 25.69 16.60 -38.82
N ALA A 10 25.06 15.69 -39.56
CA ALA A 10 23.82 15.02 -39.18
C ALA A 10 24.01 14.15 -37.93
N PHE A 11 25.13 13.43 -37.83
CA PHE A 11 25.45 12.59 -36.67
C PHE A 11 25.79 13.43 -35.43
N LYS A 12 26.52 14.53 -35.58
CA LYS A 12 26.77 15.51 -34.50
C LYS A 12 25.48 16.20 -34.05
N LYS A 13 24.55 16.49 -34.97
CA LYS A 13 23.22 17.07 -34.68
C LYS A 13 22.32 16.06 -33.95
N ARG A 14 22.30 14.79 -34.37
CA ARG A 14 21.58 13.71 -33.68
C ARG A 14 22.14 13.44 -32.27
N ARG A 15 23.47 13.37 -32.10
CA ARG A 15 24.10 13.22 -30.78
C ARG A 15 23.78 14.38 -29.83
N LYS A 16 23.77 15.62 -30.34
CA LYS A 16 23.36 16.79 -29.55
C LYS A 16 21.87 16.77 -29.19
N ALA A 17 21.00 16.37 -30.11
CA ALA A 17 19.57 16.22 -29.84
C ALA A 17 19.29 15.12 -28.81
N SER A 18 19.95 13.96 -28.91
CA SER A 18 19.83 12.88 -27.92
C SER A 18 20.36 13.30 -26.55
N LEU A 19 21.50 14.00 -26.48
CA LEU A 19 22.04 14.51 -25.21
C LEU A 19 21.12 15.57 -24.59
N LEU A 20 20.55 16.46 -25.40
CA LEU A 20 19.59 17.46 -24.93
C LEU A 20 18.33 16.80 -24.35
N VAL A 21 17.79 15.79 -25.03
CA VAL A 21 16.62 15.03 -24.56
C VAL A 21 16.93 14.33 -23.23
N VAL A 22 18.09 13.67 -23.11
CA VAL A 22 18.53 13.05 -21.85
C VAL A 22 18.68 14.09 -20.75
N CYS A 23 19.30 15.24 -21.02
CA CYS A 23 19.44 16.31 -20.03
C CYS A 23 18.08 16.88 -19.58
N VAL A 24 17.12 17.05 -20.48
CA VAL A 24 15.77 17.54 -20.15
C VAL A 24 15.02 16.52 -19.30
N VAL A 25 15.06 15.24 -19.66
CA VAL A 25 14.41 14.17 -18.89
C VAL A 25 15.04 14.03 -17.49
N VAL A 26 16.36 14.04 -17.39
CA VAL A 26 17.08 13.97 -16.09
C VAL A 26 16.78 15.20 -15.24
N SER A 27 16.79 16.41 -15.83
CA SER A 27 16.47 17.64 -15.09
C SER A 27 15.03 17.66 -14.60
N ALA A 28 14.07 17.21 -15.43
CA ALA A 28 12.67 17.08 -15.03
C ALA A 28 12.50 16.06 -13.90
N LEU A 29 13.19 14.91 -13.97
CA LEU A 29 13.16 13.89 -12.93
C LEU A 29 13.74 14.43 -11.61
N LEU A 30 14.86 15.16 -11.66
CA LEU A 30 15.47 15.80 -10.50
C LEU A 30 14.54 16.88 -9.90
N LEU A 31 13.82 17.64 -10.72
CA LEU A 31 12.82 18.59 -10.23
C LEU A 31 11.65 17.89 -9.54
N VAL A 32 11.15 16.77 -10.09
CA VAL A 32 10.11 15.96 -9.46
C VAL A 32 10.59 15.41 -8.12
N VAL A 33 11.80 14.86 -8.06
CA VAL A 33 12.42 14.37 -6.81
C VAL A 33 12.61 15.50 -5.79
N HIS A 34 13.09 16.66 -6.23
CA HIS A 34 13.29 17.80 -5.33
C HIS A 34 11.96 18.35 -4.82
N HIS A 35 10.95 18.47 -5.68
CA HIS A 35 9.62 18.93 -5.27
C HIS A 35 8.93 17.91 -4.36
N PHE A 36 9.14 16.62 -4.60
CA PHE A 36 8.69 15.53 -3.73
C PHE A 36 9.36 15.60 -2.36
N ASN A 37 10.69 15.75 -2.31
CA ASN A 37 11.45 15.89 -1.06
C ASN A 37 11.08 17.16 -0.28
N ALA A 38 10.83 18.28 -0.96
CA ALA A 38 10.38 19.52 -0.33
C ALA A 38 9.01 19.35 0.34
N SER A 39 8.11 18.58 -0.29
CA SER A 39 6.77 18.28 0.25
C SER A 39 6.79 17.33 1.46
N GLN A 40 7.89 16.62 1.72
CA GLN A 40 8.03 15.72 2.88
C GLN A 40 8.36 16.46 4.19
N THR A 41 8.61 17.78 4.16
CA THR A 41 9.00 18.57 5.35
C THR A 41 7.85 18.87 6.33
N HIS A 42 6.62 18.45 6.03
CA HIS A 42 5.46 18.60 6.91
C HIS A 42 4.83 17.24 7.28
N SER A 43 5.63 16.28 7.74
CA SER A 43 5.10 15.10 8.42
C SER A 43 4.86 15.43 9.90
N THR A 44 3.66 15.93 10.21
CA THR A 44 3.22 16.03 11.60
C THR A 44 3.13 14.63 12.18
N HIS A 45 3.86 14.37 13.27
CA HIS A 45 3.85 13.14 14.05
C HIS A 45 2.40 12.75 14.44
N ARG A 46 1.71 11.96 13.61
CA ARG A 46 0.38 11.44 13.91
C ARG A 46 0.53 10.20 14.79
N LYS A 47 -0.30 10.13 15.85
CA LYS A 47 -0.37 8.95 16.71
C LYS A 47 -0.84 7.73 15.88
N PRO A 48 -0.30 6.52 16.12
CA PRO A 48 -0.70 5.30 15.42
C PRO A 48 -2.20 5.05 15.60
N LEU A 49 -2.87 4.46 14.61
CA LEU A 49 -4.32 4.20 14.64
C LEU A 49 -4.76 3.37 15.84
N THR A 50 -3.93 2.50 16.40
CA THR A 50 -4.21 1.83 17.68
C THR A 50 -4.48 2.83 18.80
N ALA A 51 -3.67 3.89 18.91
CA ALA A 51 -3.89 4.98 19.86
C ALA A 51 -5.09 5.87 19.47
N ARG A 52 -5.45 5.94 18.18
CA ARG A 52 -6.63 6.69 17.70
C ARG A 52 -7.93 5.92 17.86
N LEU A 53 -7.92 4.59 17.72
CA LEU A 53 -9.03 3.67 17.96
C LEU A 53 -9.26 3.49 19.46
N ALA A 54 -8.20 3.36 20.25
CA ALA A 54 -8.30 3.38 21.72
C ALA A 54 -8.82 4.73 22.21
N ALA A 55 -8.31 5.84 21.64
CA ALA A 55 -8.89 7.15 21.91
C ALA A 55 -10.35 7.21 21.47
N ALA A 56 -10.70 6.78 20.25
CA ALA A 56 -12.08 6.76 19.71
C ALA A 56 -13.05 5.90 20.53
N ALA A 57 -12.59 4.79 21.09
CA ALA A 57 -13.36 3.95 22.00
C ALA A 57 -13.65 4.63 23.34
N THR A 58 -12.86 5.65 23.71
CA THR A 58 -13.07 6.53 24.87
C THR A 58 -13.61 7.91 24.48
N ASP A 59 -13.81 8.18 23.19
CA ASP A 59 -14.09 9.51 22.67
C ASP A 59 -15.59 9.68 22.46
N SER A 60 -16.24 10.44 23.35
CA SER A 60 -17.58 10.96 23.11
C SER A 60 -17.59 12.10 22.08
N ARG A 61 -16.60 12.20 21.19
CA ARG A 61 -16.55 13.27 20.19
C ARG A 61 -17.68 13.05 19.20
N SER A 62 -18.50 14.09 19.09
CA SER A 62 -19.49 14.24 18.02
C SER A 62 -18.88 13.86 16.67
N PRO A 63 -19.64 13.22 15.77
CA PRO A 63 -19.18 12.91 14.43
C PRO A 63 -18.53 14.15 13.80
N PRO A 64 -17.51 13.97 12.92
CA PRO A 64 -16.94 15.10 12.19
C PRO A 64 -18.09 15.91 11.59
N PRO A 65 -18.05 17.25 11.68
CA PRO A 65 -19.18 18.08 11.28
C PRO A 65 -19.60 17.65 9.87
N VAL A 66 -20.83 17.14 9.78
CA VAL A 66 -21.47 16.86 8.50
C VAL A 66 -21.48 18.20 7.80
N ARG A 67 -20.74 18.30 6.68
CA ARG A 67 -20.69 19.54 5.92
C ARG A 67 -22.11 20.00 5.64
N SER A 68 -22.39 21.23 5.99
CA SER A 68 -23.64 21.89 5.63
C SER A 68 -23.75 21.86 4.09
N PRO A 69 -24.95 21.70 3.52
CA PRO A 69 -25.13 21.82 2.06
C PRO A 69 -24.59 23.13 1.48
N ASP A 70 -24.46 24.17 2.32
CA ASP A 70 -24.00 25.51 1.99
C ASP A 70 -22.47 25.71 2.16
N ASP A 71 -21.74 24.71 2.66
CA ASP A 71 -20.29 24.81 2.78
C ASP A 71 -19.67 24.78 1.37
N ALA A 72 -19.15 25.94 0.93
CA ALA A 72 -18.42 26.03 -0.34
C ALA A 72 -17.35 24.92 -0.40
N PRO A 73 -17.30 24.13 -1.49
CA PRO A 73 -16.28 23.09 -1.61
C PRO A 73 -14.90 23.73 -1.47
N PRO A 74 -13.96 23.08 -0.75
CA PRO A 74 -12.63 23.61 -0.56
C PRO A 74 -12.03 23.92 -1.94
N SER A 75 -11.54 25.14 -2.11
CA SER A 75 -10.92 25.57 -3.36
C SER A 75 -9.61 24.82 -3.56
N GLY A 76 -9.66 23.72 -4.31
CA GLY A 76 -8.53 22.86 -4.63
C GLY A 76 -8.93 21.41 -4.85
N PRO A 77 -8.06 20.57 -5.43
CA PRO A 77 -8.33 19.15 -5.56
C PRO A 77 -8.45 18.50 -4.18
N PHE A 78 -9.55 17.78 -3.95
CA PHE A 78 -9.75 17.01 -2.72
C PHE A 78 -8.71 15.91 -2.61
N THR A 79 -7.94 15.91 -1.52
CA THR A 79 -7.00 14.83 -1.19
C THR A 79 -7.49 14.12 0.07
N PRO A 80 -7.83 12.82 -0.01
CA PRO A 80 -8.22 12.07 1.17
C PRO A 80 -7.12 12.09 2.25
N PRO A 81 -7.49 12.24 3.54
CA PRO A 81 -6.52 12.21 4.63
C PRO A 81 -5.87 10.83 4.81
N LEU A 82 -6.57 9.76 4.40
CA LEU A 82 -6.12 8.38 4.40
C LEU A 82 -6.06 7.91 2.94
N ARG A 83 -4.87 7.51 2.49
CA ARG A 83 -4.58 7.11 1.11
C ARG A 83 -3.95 5.73 1.19
N LEU A 84 -4.80 4.73 1.06
CA LEU A 84 -4.49 3.33 1.32
C LEU A 84 -4.04 2.65 0.04
N VAL A 85 -3.13 1.70 0.19
CA VAL A 85 -2.90 0.63 -0.78
C VAL A 85 -3.38 -0.67 -0.15
N HIS A 86 -4.26 -1.38 -0.84
CA HIS A 86 -4.71 -2.70 -0.43
C HIS A 86 -3.68 -3.73 -0.90
N LEU A 87 -3.13 -4.48 0.05
CA LEU A 87 -2.30 -5.65 -0.19
C LEU A 87 -3.15 -6.88 0.07
N ASP A 88 -3.63 -7.48 -1.02
CA ASP A 88 -4.26 -8.79 -1.01
C ASP A 88 -3.15 -9.85 -1.11
N LEU A 89 -2.94 -10.57 -0.01
CA LEU A 89 -1.80 -11.48 0.13
C LEU A 89 -2.18 -12.94 -0.07
N LYS A 90 -3.48 -13.25 -0.20
CA LYS A 90 -3.97 -14.64 -0.21
C LYS A 90 -3.40 -15.46 -1.36
N GLY A 91 -3.15 -16.74 -1.10
CA GLY A 91 -2.61 -17.70 -2.06
C GLY A 91 -1.13 -17.53 -2.42
N ALA A 92 -0.68 -16.32 -2.79
CA ALA A 92 0.66 -16.08 -3.32
C ALA A 92 1.28 -14.77 -2.76
N PRO A 93 1.64 -14.75 -1.46
CA PRO A 93 2.16 -13.55 -0.83
C PRO A 93 3.55 -13.20 -1.40
N PRO A 94 3.87 -11.91 -1.62
CA PRO A 94 5.21 -11.48 -1.99
C PRO A 94 6.25 -11.89 -0.95
N LEU A 95 7.51 -12.06 -1.35
CA LEU A 95 8.57 -12.34 -0.39
C LEU A 95 8.78 -11.13 0.54
N PRO A 96 9.04 -11.32 1.84
CA PRO A 96 9.18 -10.21 2.80
C PRO A 96 10.20 -9.15 2.37
N ARG A 97 11.33 -9.59 1.79
CA ARG A 97 12.38 -8.71 1.26
C ARG A 97 11.91 -7.77 0.14
N PHE A 98 10.84 -8.10 -0.57
CA PHE A 98 10.28 -7.26 -1.64
C PHE A 98 9.68 -5.96 -1.07
N TYR A 99 9.19 -5.98 0.16
CA TYR A 99 8.61 -4.80 0.81
C TYR A 99 9.61 -3.67 1.05
N ALA A 100 10.90 -4.01 1.20
CA ALA A 100 11.97 -3.02 1.28
C ALA A 100 12.10 -2.17 -0.01
N GLN A 101 11.60 -2.66 -1.13
CA GLN A 101 11.54 -1.92 -2.41
C GLN A 101 10.16 -1.31 -2.64
N LEU A 102 9.09 -2.06 -2.33
CA LEU A 102 7.72 -1.64 -2.59
C LEU A 102 7.28 -0.47 -1.71
N PHE A 103 7.49 -0.52 -0.41
CA PHE A 103 6.97 0.49 0.53
C PHE A 103 7.54 1.90 0.32
N PRO A 104 8.86 2.09 0.08
CA PRO A 104 9.37 3.40 -0.32
C PRO A 104 8.69 3.94 -1.58
N LEU A 105 8.42 3.07 -2.57
CA LEU A 105 7.72 3.48 -3.80
C LEU A 105 6.26 3.89 -3.51
N LEU A 106 5.52 3.12 -2.73
CA LEU A 106 4.13 3.46 -2.37
C LEU A 106 4.05 4.79 -1.60
N ALA A 107 4.95 5.00 -0.64
CA ALA A 107 5.07 6.26 0.07
C ALA A 107 5.46 7.41 -0.88
N ALA A 108 6.35 7.16 -1.85
CA ALA A 108 6.73 8.12 -2.88
C ALA A 108 5.55 8.53 -3.79
N LEU A 109 4.61 7.60 -3.99
CA LEU A 109 3.36 7.84 -4.74
C LEU A 109 2.27 8.48 -3.88
N GLY A 110 2.55 8.77 -2.61
CA GLY A 110 1.67 9.50 -1.71
C GLY A 110 0.81 8.63 -0.79
N ALA A 111 0.96 7.30 -0.78
CA ALA A 111 0.28 6.45 0.18
C ALA A 111 0.74 6.75 1.61
N ASN A 112 -0.16 6.60 2.59
CA ASN A 112 0.17 6.75 4.00
C ASN A 112 -0.36 5.60 4.88
N ALA A 113 -1.00 4.60 4.28
CA ALA A 113 -1.44 3.40 4.97
C ALA A 113 -1.52 2.21 4.01
N LEU A 114 -1.47 1.01 4.58
CA LEU A 114 -1.61 -0.28 3.92
C LEU A 114 -2.80 -0.99 4.55
N LEU A 115 -3.79 -1.35 3.74
CA LEU A 115 -4.84 -2.28 4.15
C LEU A 115 -4.36 -3.69 3.79
N VAL A 116 -4.12 -4.53 4.79
CA VAL A 116 -3.43 -5.81 4.57
C VAL A 116 -4.37 -6.97 4.86
N GLU A 117 -4.70 -7.72 3.82
CA GLU A 117 -5.56 -8.90 3.86
C GLU A 117 -4.71 -10.16 3.73
N TYR A 118 -4.70 -10.98 4.78
CA TYR A 118 -3.82 -12.16 4.84
C TYR A 118 -4.51 -13.48 4.46
N GLU A 119 -5.79 -13.67 4.82
CA GLU A 119 -6.48 -14.97 4.80
C GLU A 119 -5.59 -16.12 5.35
N ASP A 120 -5.37 -17.18 4.58
CA ASP A 120 -4.54 -18.34 4.96
C ASP A 120 -3.02 -18.08 4.92
N MET A 121 -2.57 -16.87 4.55
CA MET A 121 -1.16 -16.48 4.61
C MET A 121 -0.73 -15.91 5.96
N PHE A 122 -1.68 -15.72 6.89
CA PHE A 122 -1.34 -15.32 8.26
C PHE A 122 -0.73 -16.50 9.03
N PRO A 123 0.31 -16.29 9.87
CA PRO A 123 0.90 -17.32 10.73
C PRO A 123 -0.02 -17.72 11.90
N PHE A 124 -1.20 -18.28 11.61
CA PHE A 124 -2.09 -18.82 12.64
C PHE A 124 -1.37 -19.89 13.48
N ASP A 125 -1.68 -19.89 14.77
CA ASP A 125 -1.20 -20.89 15.73
C ASP A 125 -2.36 -21.48 16.57
N GLY A 126 -2.00 -22.35 17.51
CA GLY A 126 -2.95 -22.92 18.46
C GLY A 126 -4.08 -23.69 17.79
N LEU A 127 -5.32 -23.47 18.24
CA LEU A 127 -6.52 -24.18 17.78
C LEU A 127 -6.81 -24.00 16.28
N VAL A 128 -6.36 -22.88 15.69
CA VAL A 128 -6.56 -22.56 14.28
C VAL A 128 -5.26 -22.67 13.47
N GLY A 129 -4.21 -23.26 14.04
CA GLY A 129 -2.91 -23.39 13.37
C GLY A 129 -2.95 -24.18 12.06
N GLY A 130 -3.94 -25.07 11.89
CA GLY A 130 -4.17 -25.82 10.65
C GLY A 130 -4.79 -25.00 9.51
N VAL A 131 -5.22 -23.75 9.75
CA VAL A 131 -5.79 -22.86 8.73
C VAL A 131 -4.74 -22.30 7.80
N ARG A 132 -3.52 -22.07 8.30
CA ARG A 132 -2.46 -21.44 7.51
C ARG A 132 -2.04 -22.33 6.34
N ALA A 133 -1.78 -21.72 5.19
CA ALA A 133 -1.19 -22.41 4.07
C ALA A 133 0.27 -22.81 4.36
N HIS A 134 0.78 -23.77 3.59
CA HIS A 134 2.16 -24.24 3.73
C HIS A 134 3.22 -23.16 3.44
N ASN A 135 2.88 -22.18 2.61
CA ASN A 135 3.71 -21.03 2.25
C ASN A 135 3.29 -19.73 2.97
N ALA A 136 2.49 -19.83 4.04
CA ALA A 136 2.13 -18.68 4.86
C ALA A 136 3.38 -17.99 5.42
N TYR A 137 3.25 -16.71 5.74
CA TYR A 137 4.31 -15.98 6.44
C TYR A 137 4.62 -16.62 7.79
N SER A 138 5.85 -16.45 8.26
CA SER A 138 6.19 -16.64 9.66
C SER A 138 5.79 -15.40 10.49
N GLN A 139 5.78 -15.52 11.82
CA GLN A 139 5.58 -14.35 12.69
C GLN A 139 6.67 -13.30 12.49
N ASP A 140 7.91 -13.72 12.22
CA ASP A 140 9.04 -12.82 11.96
C ASP A 140 8.84 -12.05 10.65
N ASP A 141 8.29 -12.69 9.62
CA ASP A 141 7.97 -12.04 8.36
C ASP A 141 6.90 -10.95 8.52
N VAL A 142 5.85 -11.23 9.31
CA VAL A 142 4.80 -10.24 9.61
C VAL A 142 5.38 -9.07 10.42
N ARG A 143 6.26 -9.33 11.40
CA ARG A 143 6.96 -8.27 12.14
C ARG A 143 7.83 -7.43 11.21
N LEU A 144 8.61 -8.06 10.35
CA LEU A 144 9.45 -7.37 9.37
C LEU A 144 8.62 -6.51 8.40
N LEU A 145 7.47 -6.99 7.95
CA LEU A 145 6.53 -6.23 7.12
C LEU A 145 6.08 -4.97 7.87
N VAL A 146 5.60 -5.10 9.10
CA VAL A 146 5.10 -3.97 9.91
C VAL A 146 6.21 -2.97 10.22
N GLU A 147 7.41 -3.44 10.57
CA GLU A 147 8.59 -2.59 10.82
C GLU A 147 9.00 -1.82 9.56
N THR A 148 9.01 -2.50 8.40
CA THR A 148 9.34 -1.86 7.12
C THR A 148 8.31 -0.81 6.74
N ALA A 149 7.02 -1.09 6.92
CA ALA A 149 5.94 -0.13 6.67
C ALA A 149 6.07 1.10 7.57
N THR A 150 6.30 0.86 8.87
CA THR A 150 6.48 1.92 9.88
C THR A 150 7.66 2.83 9.53
N LYS A 151 8.79 2.26 9.10
CA LYS A 151 9.97 3.02 8.65
C LYS A 151 9.65 3.97 7.49
N HIS A 152 8.67 3.64 6.66
CA HIS A 152 8.24 4.45 5.52
C HIS A 152 6.97 5.27 5.80
N SER A 153 6.59 5.45 7.07
CA SER A 153 5.39 6.20 7.48
C SER A 153 4.09 5.65 6.86
N LEU A 154 4.07 4.34 6.59
CA LEU A 154 2.88 3.61 6.16
C LEU A 154 2.27 2.91 7.37
N GLU A 155 1.06 3.31 7.74
CA GLU A 155 0.29 2.64 8.78
C GLU A 155 -0.25 1.30 8.29
N VAL A 156 -0.01 0.20 9.00
CA VAL A 156 -0.59 -1.11 8.66
C VAL A 156 -1.94 -1.29 9.33
N ILE A 157 -2.97 -1.51 8.54
CA ILE A 157 -4.34 -1.79 8.97
C ILE A 157 -4.67 -3.22 8.55
N PRO A 158 -4.86 -4.17 9.48
CA PRO A 158 -5.23 -5.52 9.14
C PRO A 158 -6.70 -5.57 8.67
N LEU A 159 -6.94 -6.28 7.56
CA LEU A 159 -8.27 -6.68 7.11
C LEU A 159 -8.49 -8.13 7.54
N VAL A 160 -9.45 -8.33 8.45
CA VAL A 160 -9.85 -9.66 8.94
C VAL A 160 -11.30 -9.90 8.54
N GLN A 161 -11.53 -11.01 7.84
CA GLN A 161 -12.85 -11.44 7.45
C GLN A 161 -13.60 -12.03 8.66
N THR A 162 -14.88 -11.67 8.84
CA THR A 162 -15.68 -12.11 10.00
C THR A 162 -16.99 -12.79 9.64
N PHE A 163 -17.42 -12.74 8.38
CA PHE A 163 -18.68 -13.34 7.94
C PHE A 163 -18.55 -13.93 6.54
N GLY A 164 -18.32 -13.09 5.53
CA GLY A 164 -18.00 -13.53 4.18
C GLY A 164 -16.51 -13.79 3.97
N HIS A 165 -16.16 -14.38 2.83
CA HIS A 165 -14.77 -14.64 2.43
C HIS A 165 -14.00 -15.52 3.42
N LEU A 166 -14.70 -16.42 4.11
CA LEU A 166 -14.13 -17.33 5.10
C LEU A 166 -13.80 -18.71 4.51
N GLU A 167 -13.77 -18.84 3.19
CA GLU A 167 -13.73 -20.16 2.55
C GLU A 167 -12.39 -20.85 2.70
N PHE A 168 -11.33 -20.06 2.92
CA PHE A 168 -10.02 -20.55 3.30
C PHE A 168 -10.06 -21.35 4.62
N VAL A 169 -10.96 -20.98 5.55
CA VAL A 169 -11.21 -21.73 6.81
C VAL A 169 -12.29 -22.78 6.59
N LEU A 170 -13.44 -22.38 6.03
CA LEU A 170 -14.64 -23.20 5.96
C LEU A 170 -14.49 -24.40 5.01
N LYS A 171 -13.53 -24.40 4.08
CA LYS A 171 -13.21 -25.58 3.25
C LYS A 171 -12.64 -26.74 4.07
N LEU A 172 -12.07 -26.48 5.24
CA LEU A 172 -11.44 -27.48 6.09
C LEU A 172 -12.48 -28.26 6.89
N GLU A 173 -12.30 -29.57 7.00
CA GLU A 173 -13.23 -30.47 7.68
C GLU A 173 -13.56 -30.01 9.12
N PRO A 174 -12.57 -29.63 9.96
CA PRO A 174 -12.84 -29.23 11.34
C PRO A 174 -13.72 -27.99 11.48
N PHE A 175 -13.85 -27.15 10.45
CA PHE A 175 -14.64 -25.92 10.48
C PHE A 175 -15.89 -25.99 9.59
N SER A 176 -16.13 -27.12 8.94
CA SER A 176 -17.26 -27.29 8.01
C SER A 176 -18.63 -27.13 8.68
N TYR A 177 -18.72 -27.39 9.99
CA TYR A 177 -19.93 -27.22 10.80
C TYR A 177 -20.34 -25.74 10.99
N LEU A 178 -19.45 -24.78 10.67
CA LEU A 178 -19.72 -23.35 10.74
C LEU A 178 -20.29 -22.77 9.44
N ARG A 179 -20.42 -23.57 8.38
CA ARG A 179 -20.97 -23.12 7.09
C ARG A 179 -22.45 -22.81 7.22
N GLU A 180 -22.89 -21.76 6.53
CA GLU A 180 -24.31 -21.45 6.36
C GLU A 180 -25.02 -22.51 5.51
N VAL A 181 -24.45 -22.83 4.35
CA VAL A 181 -24.88 -23.95 3.51
C VAL A 181 -23.86 -25.07 3.63
N SER A 182 -24.27 -26.20 4.20
CA SER A 182 -23.39 -27.32 4.55
C SER A 182 -22.48 -27.80 3.41
N SER A 183 -23.00 -27.84 2.19
CA SER A 183 -22.28 -28.29 0.98
C SER A 183 -21.39 -27.24 0.34
N LEU A 184 -21.52 -25.96 0.70
CA LEU A 184 -20.87 -24.84 0.02
C LEU A 184 -20.10 -23.96 1.01
N PRO A 185 -18.76 -24.02 1.05
CA PRO A 185 -17.98 -23.17 1.95
C PRO A 185 -18.05 -21.67 1.59
N GLN A 186 -18.51 -21.32 0.38
CA GLN A 186 -18.58 -19.97 -0.19
C GLN A 186 -19.97 -19.33 -0.10
N ALA A 187 -20.96 -20.07 0.40
CA ALA A 187 -22.31 -19.57 0.49
C ALA A 187 -22.43 -18.54 1.61
N LEU A 188 -23.05 -17.42 1.26
CA LEU A 188 -23.62 -16.38 2.13
C LEU A 188 -25.15 -16.46 2.07
#